data_AF-A0A3D3S5L3-F1
#
_entry.id   AF-A0A3D3S5L3-F1
#
_cell.length_a   1.000
_cell.length_b   1.000
_cell.length_c   1.000
_cell.angle_alpha   90.00
_cell.angle_beta   90.00
_cell.angle_gamma   90.00
#
_symmetry.space_group_name_H-M   'P 1'
#
loop_
_entity.id
_entity.type
_entity.pdbx_description
1 polymer ?
#
loop_
_entity_poly.entity_id
_entity_poly.type
_entity_poly.pdbx_seq_one_letter_code
_entity_poly.pdbx_strand_id
1 'polypeptide(L)'
;MALQKNRLMRGLLALSAGGLCAGTAQAGYEMNLVRGVTDASRTAYDLHMISLWVCVVIGVVVFGAMFYALFAFRKSRGAVAANFHENTTVEVIWTAIPVLILIAMAAPATKALLTLEDTSNSELTIKVTG
;
A
#
# COMPACT_ATOMS: atom_id res chain seq x y z
N MET A 1 28.18 -1.62 53.70
CA MET A 1 28.23 -1.49 52.22
C MET A 1 27.21 -2.38 51.47
N ALA A 2 26.87 -3.58 51.96
CA ALA A 2 25.93 -4.51 51.29
C ALA A 2 24.46 -4.03 51.21
N LEU A 3 23.98 -3.24 52.17
CA LEU A 3 22.59 -2.75 52.21
C LEU A 3 22.26 -1.74 51.10
N GLN A 4 23.23 -0.94 50.66
CA GLN A 4 23.04 0.04 49.58
C GLN A 4 22.91 -0.65 48.21
N LYS A 5 23.65 -1.75 48.00
CA LYS A 5 23.63 -2.57 46.77
C LYS A 5 22.26 -3.23 46.56
N ASN A 6 21.61 -3.72 47.63
CA ASN A 6 20.27 -4.32 47.53
C ASN A 6 19.16 -3.31 47.26
N ARG A 7 19.28 -2.06 47.74
CA ARG A 7 18.32 -0.99 47.43
C ARG A 7 18.43 -0.54 45.97
N LEU A 8 19.66 -0.43 45.47
CA LEU A 8 19.94 -0.15 44.05
C LEU A 8 19.44 -1.29 43.14
N MET A 9 19.68 -2.54 43.49
CA MET A 9 19.26 -3.69 42.70
C MET A 9 17.73 -3.86 42.66
N ARG A 10 17.03 -3.57 43.76
CA ARG A 10 15.56 -3.51 43.80
C ARG A 10 14.99 -2.35 42.99
N GLY A 11 15.66 -1.19 43.01
CA GLY A 11 15.28 -0.04 42.17
C GLY A 11 15.45 -0.33 40.68
N LEU A 12 16.56 -0.97 40.28
CA LEU A 12 16.80 -1.41 38.90
C LEU A 12 15.81 -2.48 38.46
N LEU A 13 15.47 -3.46 39.33
CA LEU A 13 14.44 -4.45 39.01
C LEU A 13 13.06 -3.79 38.83
N ALA A 14 12.67 -2.85 39.69
CA ALA A 14 11.41 -2.14 39.60
C ALA A 14 11.32 -1.27 38.32
N LEU A 15 12.43 -0.65 37.91
CA LEU A 15 12.50 0.12 36.67
C LEU A 15 12.41 -0.76 35.42
N SER A 16 13.02 -1.95 35.45
CA SER A 16 12.91 -2.93 34.36
C SER A 16 11.51 -3.55 34.25
N ALA A 17 10.84 -3.80 35.38
CA ALA A 17 9.47 -4.29 35.41
C ALA A 17 8.46 -3.23 34.95
N GLY A 18 8.66 -1.96 35.29
CA GLY A 18 7.83 -0.85 34.82
C GLY A 18 7.92 -0.63 33.30
N GLY A 19 9.11 -0.83 32.71
CA GLY A 19 9.30 -0.73 31.25
C GLY A 19 8.64 -1.84 30.44
N LEU A 20 8.49 -3.04 31.02
CA LEU A 20 7.79 -4.17 30.41
C LEU A 20 6.25 -4.03 30.47
N CYS A 21 5.74 -3.20 31.37
CA CYS A 21 4.30 -2.89 31.50
C CYS A 21 3.88 -1.59 30.81
N ALA A 22 4.80 -0.92 30.10
CA ALA A 22 4.42 0.14 29.17
C ALA A 22 3.68 -0.52 28.00
N GLY A 23 2.36 -0.71 28.18
CA GLY A 23 1.48 -1.14 27.10
C GLY A 23 1.75 -0.27 25.88
N THR A 24 1.87 -0.91 24.72
CA THR A 24 2.05 -0.19 23.46
C THR A 24 0.92 0.83 23.35
N ALA A 25 1.25 2.12 23.46
CA ALA A 25 0.35 3.17 23.07
C ALA A 25 0.17 3.04 21.56
N GLN A 26 -0.79 2.20 21.15
CA GLN A 26 -1.24 2.10 19.77
C GLN A 26 -2.04 3.36 19.50
N ALA A 27 -1.35 4.44 19.11
CA ALA A 27 -2.03 5.48 18.36
C ALA A 27 -2.71 4.78 17.16
N GLY A 28 -3.95 5.13 16.86
CA GLY A 28 -4.67 4.60 15.71
C GLY A 28 -4.00 5.06 14.42
N TYR A 29 -2.92 4.41 14.02
CA TYR A 29 -2.24 4.61 12.75
C TYR A 29 -3.06 3.94 11.65
N GLU A 30 -4.27 4.46 11.41
CA GLU A 30 -5.03 4.10 10.22
C GLU A 30 -4.31 4.69 9.01
N MET A 31 -3.62 3.81 8.27
CA MET A 31 -2.86 4.17 7.05
C MET A 31 -3.69 3.98 5.78
N ASN A 32 -4.96 3.62 5.93
CA ASN A 32 -5.90 3.33 4.85
C ASN A 32 -7.06 4.34 4.86
N LEU A 33 -7.84 4.37 3.79
CA LEU A 33 -9.09 5.14 3.76
C LEU A 33 -10.06 4.66 4.85
N VAL A 34 -10.78 5.60 5.45
CA VAL A 34 -11.86 5.28 6.37
C VAL A 34 -12.98 4.57 5.61
N ARG A 35 -13.46 3.45 6.16
CA ARG A 35 -14.60 2.74 5.59
C ARG A 35 -15.89 3.50 5.90
N GLY A 36 -16.40 4.23 4.92
CA GLY A 36 -17.62 5.01 5.11
C GLY A 36 -18.87 4.15 5.29
N VAL A 37 -19.90 4.75 5.90
CA VAL A 37 -21.17 4.08 6.25
C VAL A 37 -22.20 4.09 5.12
N THR A 38 -21.97 4.87 4.07
CA THR A 38 -22.82 4.96 2.87
C THR A 38 -22.37 3.97 1.79
N ASP A 39 -23.28 3.59 0.90
CA ASP A 39 -22.95 2.71 -0.25
C ASP A 39 -21.96 3.36 -1.22
N ALA A 40 -22.09 4.68 -1.41
CA ALA A 40 -21.14 5.50 -2.15
C ALA A 40 -19.72 5.37 -1.59
N SER A 41 -19.56 5.55 -0.28
CA SER A 41 -18.25 5.44 0.36
C SER A 41 -17.70 4.02 0.38
N ARG A 42 -18.56 2.99 0.49
CA ARG A 42 -18.13 1.58 0.36
C ARG A 42 -17.58 1.29 -1.03
N THR A 43 -18.30 1.72 -2.08
CA THR A 43 -17.85 1.57 -3.47
C THR A 43 -16.51 2.26 -3.71
N ALA A 44 -16.34 3.48 -3.21
CA ALA A 44 -15.08 4.22 -3.31
C ALA A 44 -13.93 3.50 -2.58
N TYR A 45 -14.18 2.95 -1.39
CA TYR A 45 -13.21 2.16 -0.64
C TYR A 45 -12.79 0.89 -1.39
N ASP A 46 -13.74 0.16 -1.96
CA ASP A 46 -13.46 -1.08 -2.70
C ASP A 46 -12.66 -0.81 -3.98
N LEU A 47 -13.00 0.25 -4.72
CA LEU A 47 -12.21 0.70 -5.87
C LEU A 47 -10.78 1.08 -5.48
N HIS A 48 -10.61 1.79 -4.36
CA HIS A 48 -9.30 2.13 -3.83
C HIS A 48 -8.49 0.86 -3.50
N MET A 49 -9.11 -0.12 -2.83
CA MET A 49 -8.45 -1.39 -2.51
C MET A 49 -8.01 -2.16 -3.75
N ILE A 50 -8.86 -2.22 -4.78
CA ILE A 50 -8.49 -2.86 -6.06
C ILE A 50 -7.27 -2.16 -6.68
N SER A 51 -7.31 -0.82 -6.76
CA SER A 51 -6.20 -0.03 -7.31
C SER A 51 -4.91 -0.21 -6.53
N LEU A 52 -4.99 -0.20 -5.19
CA LEU A 52 -3.85 -0.43 -4.32
C LEU A 52 -3.22 -1.80 -4.57
N TRP A 53 -4.03 -2.86 -4.66
CA TRP A 53 -3.52 -4.20 -4.94
C TRP A 53 -2.89 -4.32 -6.33
N VAL A 54 -3.45 -3.66 -7.35
CA VAL A 54 -2.84 -3.59 -8.69
C VAL A 54 -1.45 -2.94 -8.59
N CYS A 55 -1.33 -1.80 -7.90
CA CYS A 55 -0.05 -1.14 -7.68
C CYS A 55 0.96 -2.03 -6.94
N VAL A 56 0.53 -2.74 -5.90
CA VAL A 56 1.41 -3.67 -5.15
C VAL A 56 1.91 -4.79 -6.03
N VAL A 57 1.03 -5.43 -6.82
CA VAL A 57 1.41 -6.52 -7.72
C VAL A 57 2.41 -6.06 -8.77
N ILE A 58 2.16 -4.91 -9.42
CA ILE A 58 3.09 -4.33 -10.39
C ILE A 58 4.43 -4.00 -9.72
N GLY A 59 4.39 -3.40 -8.53
CA GLY A 59 5.58 -3.09 -7.74
C GLY A 59 6.40 -4.35 -7.48
N VAL A 60 5.80 -5.43 -6.99
CA VAL A 60 6.48 -6.71 -6.75
C VAL A 60 7.11 -7.27 -8.03
N VAL A 61 6.43 -7.20 -9.17
CA VAL A 61 6.97 -7.66 -10.46
C VAL A 61 8.19 -6.84 -10.87
N VAL A 62 8.12 -5.50 -10.79
CA VAL A 62 9.22 -4.60 -11.13
C VAL A 62 10.41 -4.79 -10.19
N PHE A 63 10.17 -4.77 -8.88
CA PHE A 63 11.22 -5.01 -7.89
C PHE A 63 11.83 -6.40 -8.06
N GLY A 64 11.03 -7.43 -8.32
CA GLY A 64 11.49 -8.79 -8.59
C GLY A 64 12.41 -8.86 -9.82
N ALA A 65 12.00 -8.27 -10.94
CA ALA A 65 12.82 -8.19 -12.15
C ALA A 65 14.13 -7.42 -11.92
N MET A 66 14.08 -6.33 -11.15
CA MET A 66 15.27 -5.56 -10.77
C MET A 66 16.22 -6.38 -9.89
N PHE A 67 15.73 -7.03 -8.84
CA PHE A 67 16.55 -7.90 -8.00
C PHE A 67 17.18 -9.02 -8.82
N TYR A 68 16.39 -9.68 -9.67
CA TYR A 68 16.89 -10.71 -10.56
C TYR A 68 18.03 -10.19 -11.45
N ALA A 69 17.85 -9.03 -12.09
CA ALA A 69 18.88 -8.43 -12.93
C ALA A 69 20.17 -8.13 -12.13
N LEU A 70 20.05 -7.61 -10.91
CA LEU A 70 21.19 -7.34 -10.04
C LEU A 70 21.94 -8.62 -9.66
N PHE A 71 21.24 -9.70 -9.33
CA PHE A 71 21.86 -10.96 -8.94
C PHE A 71 22.49 -11.70 -10.15
N ALA A 72 21.81 -11.68 -11.29
CA ALA A 72 22.20 -12.41 -12.49
C ALA A 72 23.36 -11.73 -13.25
N PHE A 73 23.31 -10.41 -13.43
CA PHE A 73 24.25 -9.65 -14.27
C PHE A 73 25.35 -8.92 -13.49
N ARG A 74 25.62 -9.31 -12.23
CA ARG A 74 26.71 -8.69 -11.47
C ARG A 74 28.10 -9.00 -12.05
N LYS A 75 28.96 -7.98 -12.05
CA LYS A 75 30.36 -8.05 -12.51
C LYS A 75 31.17 -9.16 -11.83
N SER A 76 30.91 -9.43 -10.54
CA SER A 76 31.62 -10.48 -9.79
C SER A 76 31.33 -11.91 -10.27
N ARG A 77 30.33 -12.11 -11.14
CA ARG A 77 30.03 -13.40 -11.78
C ARG A 77 30.56 -13.52 -13.20
N GLY A 78 31.37 -12.55 -13.67
CA GLY A 78 31.90 -12.56 -15.03
C GLY A 78 30.85 -12.20 -16.09
N ALA A 79 29.78 -11.49 -15.72
CA ALA A 79 28.79 -11.00 -16.68
C ALA A 79 29.46 -10.01 -17.67
N VAL A 80 29.42 -10.34 -18.95
CA VAL A 80 29.88 -9.48 -20.05
C VAL A 80 28.68 -8.69 -20.56
N ALA A 81 28.82 -7.36 -20.67
CA ALA A 81 27.76 -6.49 -21.16
C ALA A 81 27.43 -6.84 -22.62
N ALA A 82 26.15 -7.08 -22.89
CA ALA A 82 25.67 -7.29 -24.26
C ALA A 82 25.46 -5.95 -24.98
N ASN A 83 25.77 -5.90 -26.27
CA ASN A 83 25.59 -4.70 -27.12
C ASN A 83 24.27 -4.77 -27.89
N PHE A 84 23.15 -4.70 -27.16
CA PHE A 84 21.82 -4.58 -27.75
C PHE A 84 21.22 -3.24 -27.32
N HIS A 85 20.72 -2.47 -28.27
CA HIS A 85 20.22 -1.10 -28.02
C HIS A 85 18.70 -0.98 -28.15
N GLU A 86 18.04 -1.94 -28.80
CA GLU A 86 16.61 -1.92 -29.02
C GLU A 86 16.04 -3.33 -29.06
N ASN A 87 14.82 -3.48 -28.58
CA ASN A 87 14.05 -4.70 -28.74
C ASN A 87 12.58 -4.32 -28.89
N THR A 88 12.19 -4.07 -30.14
CA THR A 88 10.83 -3.64 -30.49
C THR A 88 9.76 -4.59 -29.96
N THR A 89 10.04 -5.90 -29.91
CA THR A 89 9.09 -6.87 -29.35
C THR A 89 8.85 -6.64 -27.87
N VAL A 90 9.90 -6.44 -27.09
CA VAL A 90 9.78 -6.19 -25.64
C VAL A 90 9.16 -4.82 -25.38
N GLU A 91 9.51 -3.82 -26.20
CA GLU A 91 8.91 -2.49 -26.18
C GLU A 91 7.39 -2.50 -26.37
N VAL A 92 6.91 -3.25 -27.36
CA VAL A 92 5.47 -3.39 -27.63
C VAL A 92 4.77 -4.13 -26.48
N ILE A 93 5.38 -5.18 -25.94
CA ILE A 93 4.80 -5.96 -24.84
C ILE A 93 4.67 -5.10 -23.58
N TRP A 94 5.72 -4.38 -23.18
CA TRP A 94 5.67 -3.59 -21.94
C TRP A 94 4.79 -2.35 -22.05
N THR A 95 4.45 -1.88 -23.26
CA THR A 95 3.53 -0.75 -23.45
C THR A 95 2.09 -1.22 -23.54
N ALA A 96 1.84 -2.34 -24.22
CA ALA A 96 0.51 -2.93 -24.34
C ALA A 96 -0.04 -3.41 -22.99
N ILE A 97 0.78 -4.07 -22.17
CA ILE A 97 0.32 -4.63 -20.88
C ILE A 97 -0.24 -3.53 -19.94
N PRO A 98 0.49 -2.42 -19.65
CA PRO A 98 -0.06 -1.33 -18.84
C PRO A 98 -1.34 -0.72 -19.41
N VAL A 99 -1.44 -0.56 -20.73
CA VAL A 99 -2.65 -0.02 -21.38
C VAL A 99 -3.85 -0.93 -21.14
N LEU A 100 -3.68 -2.25 -21.32
CA LEU A 100 -4.75 -3.22 -21.08
C LEU A 100 -5.22 -3.25 -19.62
N ILE A 101 -4.28 -3.13 -18.67
CA ILE A 101 -4.60 -3.05 -17.23
C ILE A 101 -5.49 -1.84 -16.94
N LEU A 102 -5.16 -0.67 -17.49
CA LEU A 102 -5.95 0.55 -17.31
C LEU A 102 -7.36 0.42 -17.91
N ILE A 103 -7.49 -0.17 -19.10
CA ILE A 103 -8.80 -0.40 -19.74
C ILE A 103 -9.67 -1.32 -18.87
N ALA A 104 -9.10 -2.39 -18.31
CA ALA A 104 -9.84 -3.31 -17.44
C ALA A 104 -10.36 -2.60 -16.18
N MET A 105 -9.58 -1.70 -15.60
CA MET A 105 -9.96 -0.93 -14.40
C MET A 105 -10.95 0.21 -14.69
N ALA A 106 -11.02 0.69 -15.93
CA ALA A 106 -11.96 1.74 -16.30
C ALA A 106 -13.42 1.28 -16.14
N ALA A 107 -13.73 0.00 -16.42
CA ALA A 107 -15.09 -0.51 -16.33
C ALA A 107 -15.73 -0.39 -14.93
N PRO A 108 -15.13 -0.91 -13.83
CA PRO A 108 -15.70 -0.75 -12.49
C PRO A 108 -15.70 0.71 -12.02
N ALA A 109 -14.69 1.51 -12.40
CA ALA A 109 -14.62 2.93 -12.07
C ALA A 109 -15.80 3.71 -12.69
N THR A 110 -16.07 3.50 -13.98
CA THR A 110 -17.19 4.16 -14.67
C THR A 110 -18.54 3.75 -14.09
N LYS A 111 -18.74 2.48 -13.75
CA LYS A 111 -19.98 2.03 -13.10
C LYS A 111 -20.21 2.73 -11.76
N ALA A 112 -19.17 2.87 -10.95
CA ALA A 112 -19.26 3.58 -9.68
C ALA A 112 -19.62 5.06 -9.88
N LEU A 113 -19.00 5.74 -10.85
CA LEU A 113 -19.33 7.14 -11.16
C LEU A 113 -20.80 7.32 -11.54
N LEU A 114 -21.34 6.45 -12.40
CA LEU A 114 -22.74 6.51 -12.79
C LEU A 114 -23.69 6.32 -11.59
N THR A 115 -23.35 5.44 -10.65
CA THR A 115 -24.14 5.24 -9.43
C THR A 115 -24.04 6.43 -8.47
N LEU A 116 -22.89 7.12 -8.43
CA LEU A 116 -22.69 8.29 -7.57
C LEU A 116 -23.43 9.54 -8.08
N GLU A 117 -23.55 9.68 -9.39
CA GLU A 117 -24.21 10.83 -10.03
C GLU A 117 -25.75 10.68 -10.10
N ASP A 118 -26.28 9.47 -9.92
CA ASP A 118 -27.72 9.24 -9.94
C ASP A 118 -28.40 9.76 -8.67
N THR A 119 -29.03 10.94 -8.79
CA THR A 119 -29.78 11.62 -7.72
C THR A 119 -31.29 11.61 -7.94
N SER A 120 -31.76 10.83 -8.92
CA SER A 120 -33.16 10.89 -9.39
C SER A 120 -34.19 10.40 -8.37
N ASN A 121 -33.80 9.53 -7.43
CA ASN A 121 -34.68 8.90 -6.45
C ASN A 121 -34.42 9.39 -5.01
N SER A 122 -34.46 10.70 -4.79
CA SER A 122 -34.25 11.28 -3.45
C SER A 122 -35.53 11.32 -2.62
N GLU A 123 -35.51 10.69 -1.43
CA GLU A 123 -36.63 10.75 -0.47
C GLU A 123 -36.62 12.04 0.36
N LEU A 124 -35.44 12.67 0.52
CA LEU A 124 -35.26 13.89 1.31
C LEU A 124 -34.28 14.85 0.62
N THR A 125 -34.71 16.09 0.46
CA THR A 125 -33.88 17.17 -0.13
C THR A 125 -33.54 18.20 0.95
N ILE A 126 -32.25 18.33 1.27
CA ILE A 126 -31.73 19.31 2.23
C ILE A 126 -30.92 20.36 1.47
N LYS A 127 -31.29 21.63 1.60
CA LYS A 127 -30.47 22.76 1.11
C LYS A 127 -29.58 23.28 2.23
N VAL A 128 -28.27 23.23 2.03
CA VAL A 128 -27.28 23.81 2.93
C VAL A 128 -26.83 25.16 2.38
N THR A 129 -26.92 26.22 3.17
CA THR A 129 -26.38 27.55 2.83
C THR A 129 -25.25 27.85 3.82
N GLY A 130 -24.07 28.17 3.31
CA GLY A 130 -22.91 28.59 4.10
C GLY A 130 -22.97 30.06 4.50
#